data_AF-A0A5Q0UUQ3-F1
#
_entry.id   AF-A0A5Q0UUQ3-F1
#
_cell.length_a   1.000
_cell.length_b   1.000
_cell.length_c   1.000
_cell.angle_alpha   90.00
_cell.angle_beta   90.00
_cell.angle_gamma   90.00
#
_symmetry.space_group_name_H-M   'P 1'
#
loop_
_entity.id
_entity.type
_entity.pdbx_description
1 polymer ?
#
loop_
_entity_poly.entity_id
_entity_poly.type
_entity_poly.pdbx_seq_one_letter_code
_entity_poly.pdbx_strand_id
1 'polypeptide(L)'
;FLLFVLTATLGGMFLCGANDLITIFVAPECFSLCSYLLSGYTKKDVRSNEATTKYLLMGGASSSILVHGFSWLYGSSGGEIELQEIVNGLINTQMYNSPGISIALIFITAGIGFKLSPAPSHQWTPDVYEG
;
A
#
# COMPACT_ATOMS: atom_id res chain seq x y z
N PHE A 1 14.56 -15.90 7.66
CA PHE A 1 15.18 -14.59 7.33
C PHE A 1 15.37 -14.44 5.82
N LEU A 2 16.33 -15.14 5.19
CA LEU A 2 16.65 -14.96 3.77
C LEU A 2 15.47 -15.13 2.82
N LEU A 3 14.60 -16.12 3.07
CA LEU A 3 13.37 -16.30 2.28
C LEU A 3 12.52 -15.03 2.25
N PHE A 4 12.27 -14.40 3.41
CA PHE A 4 11.47 -13.17 3.49
C PHE A 4 12.15 -11.99 2.78
N VAL A 5 13.48 -11.87 2.85
CA VAL A 5 14.21 -10.82 2.14
C VAL A 5 14.11 -11.01 0.62
N LEU A 6 14.26 -12.25 0.13
CA LEU A 6 14.12 -12.57 -1.28
C LEU A 6 12.68 -12.38 -1.77
N THR A 7 11.68 -12.76 -0.98
CA THR A 7 10.27 -12.53 -1.32
C THR A 7 9.92 -11.05 -1.32
N ALA A 8 10.44 -10.26 -0.37
CA ALA A 8 10.25 -8.82 -0.33
C ALA A 8 10.86 -8.14 -1.57
N THR A 9 12.10 -8.48 -1.91
CA THR A 9 12.78 -7.92 -3.11
C THR A 9 12.05 -8.28 -4.40
N LEU A 10 11.55 -9.51 -4.52
CA LEU A 10 10.71 -9.93 -5.64
C LEU A 10 9.41 -9.10 -5.71
N GLY A 11 8.72 -8.88 -4.59
CA GLY A 11 7.56 -7.98 -4.53
C GLY A 11 7.90 -6.56 -4.99
N GLY A 12 9.04 -6.02 -4.58
CA GLY A 12 9.54 -4.71 -5.05
C GLY A 12 9.81 -4.67 -6.55
N MET A 13 10.39 -5.73 -7.13
CA MET A 13 10.63 -5.82 -8.57
C MET A 13 9.32 -5.84 -9.37
N PHE A 14 8.30 -6.56 -8.89
CA PHE A 14 6.97 -6.54 -9.50
C PHE A 14 6.32 -5.15 -9.44
N LEU A 15 6.48 -4.43 -8.34
CA LEU A 15 5.97 -3.07 -8.21
C LEU A 15 6.60 -2.12 -9.24
N CYS A 16 7.90 -2.24 -9.52
CA CYS A 16 8.57 -1.40 -10.53
C CYS A 16 8.03 -1.58 -11.95
N GLY A 17 7.44 -2.73 -12.27
CA GLY A 17 6.85 -3.04 -13.58
C GLY A 17 5.33 -3.02 -13.62
N ALA A 18 4.67 -2.62 -12.52
CA ALA A 18 3.22 -2.69 -12.39
C ALA A 18 2.50 -1.63 -13.23
N ASN A 19 1.53 -2.05 -14.05
CA ASN A 19 0.73 -1.18 -14.93
C ASN A 19 -0.79 -1.30 -14.69
N ASP A 20 -1.22 -2.14 -13.75
CA ASP A 20 -2.61 -2.37 -13.42
C ASP A 20 -2.83 -2.22 -11.91
N LEU A 21 -4.05 -1.86 -11.49
CA LEU A 21 -4.37 -1.61 -10.09
C LEU A 21 -4.12 -2.83 -9.19
N ILE A 22 -4.27 -4.06 -9.71
CA ILE A 22 -4.11 -5.28 -8.92
C ILE A 22 -2.63 -5.49 -8.61
N THR A 23 -1.75 -5.42 -9.61
CA THR A 23 -0.31 -5.56 -9.37
C THR A 23 0.24 -4.43 -8.50
N ILE A 24 -0.23 -3.20 -8.70
CA ILE A 24 0.12 -2.05 -7.85
C ILE A 24 -0.34 -2.26 -6.40
N PHE A 25 -1.40 -3.03 -6.14
CA PHE A 25 -1.82 -3.38 -4.79
C PHE A 25 -1.05 -4.58 -4.22
N VAL A 26 -1.00 -5.69 -4.95
CA VAL A 26 -0.49 -6.98 -4.46
C VAL A 26 1.03 -6.94 -4.25
N ALA A 27 1.78 -6.28 -5.13
CA ALA A 27 3.23 -6.21 -5.04
C ALA A 27 3.73 -5.54 -3.74
N PRO A 28 3.26 -4.33 -3.35
CA PRO A 28 3.64 -3.72 -2.09
C PRO A 28 3.04 -4.41 -0.87
N GLU A 29 1.92 -5.13 -0.99
CA GLU A 29 1.43 -5.98 0.11
C GLU A 29 2.34 -7.18 0.37
N CYS A 30 2.83 -7.83 -0.68
CA CYS A 30 3.79 -8.91 -0.55
C CYS A 30 5.09 -8.42 0.12
N PHE A 31 5.60 -7.26 -0.32
CA PHE A 31 6.73 -6.59 0.32
C PHE A 31 6.44 -6.28 1.80
N SER A 32 5.31 -5.66 2.09
CA SER A 32 4.92 -5.26 3.46
C SER A 32 4.77 -6.45 4.41
N LEU A 33 4.11 -7.54 4.00
CA LEU A 33 3.95 -8.73 4.82
C LEU A 33 5.30 -9.37 5.19
N CYS A 34 6.24 -9.40 4.24
CA CYS A 34 7.59 -9.87 4.51
C CYS A 34 8.31 -8.96 5.52
N SER A 35 8.16 -7.64 5.38
CA SER A 35 8.73 -6.65 6.32
C SER A 35 8.13 -6.77 7.73
N TYR A 36 6.81 -7.01 7.87
CA TYR A 36 6.18 -7.26 9.17
C TYR A 36 6.72 -8.54 9.84
N LEU A 37 6.93 -9.61 9.06
CA LEU A 37 7.51 -10.84 9.61
C LEU A 37 8.99 -10.65 9.99
N LEU A 38 9.71 -9.76 9.31
CA LEU A 38 11.12 -9.48 9.58
C LEU A 38 11.32 -8.59 10.81
N SER A 39 10.43 -7.62 11.07
CA SER A 39 10.49 -6.79 12.28
C SER A 39 10.35 -7.61 13.56
N GLY A 40 9.69 -8.77 13.49
CA GLY A 40 9.40 -9.67 14.62
C GLY A 40 10.35 -10.85 14.73
N TYR A 41 11.53 -10.76 14.12
CA TYR A 41 12.43 -11.91 14.02
C TYR A 41 12.90 -12.42 15.39
N THR A 42 13.12 -11.51 16.35
CA THR A 42 13.60 -11.83 17.69
C THR A 42 12.45 -12.10 18.65
N LYS A 43 11.80 -13.26 18.51
CA LYS A 43 10.57 -13.64 19.26
C LYS A 43 10.65 -13.52 20.79
N LYS A 44 11.86 -13.59 21.37
CA LYS A 44 12.08 -13.50 22.82
C LYS A 44 12.17 -12.06 23.32
N ASP A 45 12.36 -11.10 22.42
CA ASP A 45 12.39 -9.69 22.75
C ASP A 45 10.98 -9.11 22.66
N VAL A 46 10.54 -8.47 23.74
CA VAL A 46 9.22 -7.84 23.82
C VAL A 46 9.14 -6.63 22.89
N ARG A 47 10.25 -5.91 22.70
CA ARG A 47 10.29 -4.70 21.85
C ARG A 47 10.07 -5.05 20.38
N SER A 48 10.74 -6.08 19.88
CA SER A 48 10.57 -6.60 18.50
C SER A 48 9.13 -7.08 18.25
N ASN A 49 8.50 -7.73 19.24
CA ASN A 49 7.11 -8.16 19.13
C ASN A 49 6.12 -6.97 19.13
N GLU A 50 6.37 -5.95 19.96
CA GLU A 50 5.58 -4.72 19.99
C GLU A 50 5.68 -3.96 18.67
N ALA A 51 6.90 -3.74 18.17
CA ALA A 51 7.18 -3.12 16.88
C ALA A 51 6.43 -3.82 15.74
N THR A 52 6.49 -5.15 15.70
CA THR A 52 5.79 -5.95 14.68
C THR A 52 4.28 -5.78 14.72
N THR A 53 3.70 -5.79 15.92
CA THR A 53 2.26 -5.65 16.10
C THR A 53 1.80 -4.25 15.67
N LYS A 54 2.54 -3.21 16.07
CA LYS A 54 2.27 -1.82 15.62
C LYS A 54 2.41 -1.70 14.10
N TYR A 55 3.47 -2.28 13.54
CA TYR A 55 3.74 -2.17 12.11
C TYR A 55 2.67 -2.86 11.27
N LEU A 56 2.25 -4.07 11.67
CA LEU A 56 1.19 -4.82 11.02
C LEU A 56 -0.16 -4.09 11.09
N LEU A 57 -0.54 -3.57 12.25
CA LEU A 57 -1.83 -2.90 12.43
C LEU A 57 -1.91 -1.59 11.63
N MET A 58 -0.89 -0.75 11.75
CA MET A 58 -0.87 0.53 11.06
C MET A 58 -0.70 0.35 9.55
N GLY A 59 0.13 -0.62 9.15
CA GLY A 59 0.28 -1.05 7.77
C GLY A 59 -1.02 -1.58 7.16
N GLY A 60 -1.73 -2.47 7.85
CA GLY A 60 -3.03 -2.99 7.40
C GLY A 60 -4.11 -1.91 7.29
N ALA A 61 -4.10 -0.91 8.18
CA ALA A 61 -4.97 0.26 8.05
C ALA A 61 -4.66 1.07 6.78
N SER A 62 -3.38 1.30 6.48
CA SER A 62 -2.94 1.95 5.23
C SER A 62 -3.36 1.18 3.98
N SER A 63 -3.17 -0.14 3.97
CA SER A 63 -3.60 -1.01 2.88
C SER A 63 -5.11 -0.94 2.65
N SER A 64 -5.89 -0.88 3.73
CA SER A 64 -7.36 -0.76 3.66
C SER A 64 -7.80 0.57 3.03
N ILE A 65 -7.13 1.67 3.39
CA ILE A 65 -7.37 3.00 2.81
C ILE A 65 -7.00 3.00 1.31
N LEU A 66 -5.86 2.41 0.95
CA LEU A 66 -5.38 2.31 -0.42
C LEU A 66 -6.38 1.53 -1.30
N VAL A 67 -6.84 0.37 -0.85
CA VAL A 67 -7.83 -0.46 -1.59
C VAL A 67 -9.16 0.28 -1.75
N HIS A 68 -9.60 1.03 -0.73
CA HIS A 68 -10.80 1.85 -0.89
C HIS A 68 -10.63 2.91 -1.98
N GLY A 69 -9.46 3.55 -2.08
CA GLY A 69 -9.15 4.48 -3.16
C GLY A 69 -9.17 3.81 -4.54
N PHE A 70 -8.58 2.62 -4.66
CA PHE A 70 -8.62 1.82 -5.89
C PHE A 70 -10.03 1.36 -6.26
N SER A 71 -10.86 0.99 -5.28
CA SER A 71 -12.26 0.63 -5.52
C SER A 71 -13.06 1.78 -6.12
N TRP A 72 -12.83 3.02 -5.68
CA TRP A 72 -13.47 4.20 -6.27
C TRP A 72 -12.97 4.49 -7.69
N LEU A 73 -11.67 4.39 -7.95
CA LEU A 73 -11.12 4.51 -9.30
C LEU A 73 -11.71 3.47 -10.25
N TYR A 74 -11.72 2.21 -9.83
CA TYR A 74 -12.29 1.10 -10.59
C TYR A 74 -13.79 1.32 -10.89
N GLY A 75 -14.57 1.76 -9.90
CA GLY A 75 -16.00 2.05 -10.09
C GLY A 75 -16.24 3.23 -11.04
N SER A 76 -15.41 4.28 -10.97
CA SER A 76 -15.55 5.47 -11.82
C SER A 76 -15.01 5.28 -13.25
N SER A 77 -14.06 4.37 -13.46
CA SER A 77 -13.57 4.02 -14.81
C SER A 77 -14.54 3.13 -15.60
N GLY A 78 -15.55 2.55 -14.95
CA GLY A 78 -16.48 1.60 -15.56
C GLY A 78 -16.04 0.13 -15.43
N GLY A 79 -15.08 -0.17 -14.55
CA GLY A 79 -14.59 -1.53 -14.32
C GLY A 79 -13.21 -1.83 -14.95
N GLU A 80 -12.48 -0.79 -15.36
CA GLU A 80 -11.15 -0.95 -15.92
C GLU A 80 -10.07 -1.05 -14.82
N ILE A 81 -9.07 -1.90 -15.06
CA ILE A 81 -8.01 -2.24 -14.09
C ILE A 81 -6.65 -1.72 -14.56
N GLU A 82 -6.40 -1.69 -15.87
CA GLU A 82 -5.18 -1.13 -16.44
C GLU A 82 -5.19 0.39 -16.35
N LEU A 83 -4.05 0.98 -15.99
CA LEU A 83 -3.96 2.44 -15.78
C LEU A 83 -4.35 3.26 -17.02
N GLN A 84 -3.99 2.79 -18.21
CA GLN A 84 -4.34 3.48 -19.46
C GLN A 84 -5.85 3.44 -19.70
N GLU A 85 -6.48 2.29 -19.49
CA GLU A 85 -7.92 2.13 -19.67
C GLU A 85 -8.72 2.87 -18.60
N ILE A 86 -8.19 2.97 -17.37
CA ILE A 86 -8.79 3.80 -16.32
C ILE A 86 -8.86 5.26 -16.75
N VAL A 87 -7.78 5.80 -17.34
CA VAL A 87 -7.76 7.18 -17.84
C VAL A 87 -8.78 7.36 -18.97
N ASN A 88 -8.85 6.42 -19.92
CA ASN A 88 -9.83 6.46 -21.00
C ASN A 88 -11.27 6.38 -20.47
N GLY A 89 -11.53 5.49 -19.51
CA GLY A 89 -12.83 5.33 -18.85
C GLY A 89 -13.29 6.58 -18.11
N LEU A 90 -12.36 7.26 -17.42
CA LEU A 90 -12.62 8.54 -16.74
C LEU A 90 -12.98 9.68 -17.69
N ILE A 91 -12.36 9.71 -18.87
CA ILE A 91 -12.67 10.69 -19.92
C ILE A 91 -14.04 10.39 -20.52
N ASN A 92 -14.31 9.13 -20.85
CA ASN A 92 -15.57 8.70 -21.48
C ASN A 92 -16.79 8.91 -20.57
N THR A 93 -16.63 8.67 -19.27
CA THR A 93 -17.70 8.88 -18.28
C THR A 93 -17.84 10.35 -17.86
N GLN A 94 -16.96 11.24 -18.34
CA GLN A 94 -16.85 12.64 -17.90
C GLN A 94 -16.66 12.81 -16.38
N MET A 95 -16.21 11.75 -15.70
CA MET A 95 -16.07 11.75 -14.24
C MET A 95 -14.79 12.41 -13.76
N TYR A 96 -13.85 12.75 -14.66
CA TYR A 96 -12.51 13.28 -14.34
C TYR A 96 -12.49 14.46 -13.34
N ASN A 97 -13.55 15.26 -13.25
CA ASN A 97 -13.66 16.39 -12.31
C ASN A 97 -14.71 16.16 -11.20
N SER A 98 -15.18 14.92 -11.03
CA SER A 98 -16.14 14.58 -9.99
C SER A 98 -15.47 14.56 -8.61
N PRO A 99 -16.21 14.89 -7.54
CA PRO A 99 -15.69 14.80 -6.17
C PRO A 99 -15.31 13.36 -5.77
N GLY A 100 -15.81 12.34 -6.48
CA GLY A 100 -15.44 10.95 -6.21
C GLY A 100 -13.97 10.65 -6.51
N ILE A 101 -13.44 11.19 -7.61
CA ILE A 101 -12.04 10.99 -7.98
C ILE A 101 -11.09 11.77 -7.08
N SER A 102 -11.48 12.97 -6.61
CA SER A 102 -10.65 13.67 -5.63
C SER A 102 -10.55 12.90 -4.32
N ILE A 103 -11.66 12.30 -3.84
CA ILE A 103 -11.65 11.40 -2.67
C ILE A 103 -10.76 10.17 -2.93
N ALA A 104 -10.88 9.55 -4.10
CA ALA A 104 -10.06 8.39 -4.47
C ALA A 104 -8.56 8.72 -4.45
N LEU A 105 -8.17 9.86 -5.03
CA LEU A 105 -6.79 10.35 -5.02
C LEU A 105 -6.29 10.65 -3.60
N ILE A 106 -7.12 11.24 -2.74
CA ILE A 106 -6.77 11.48 -1.33
C ILE A 106 -6.51 10.15 -0.61
N PHE A 107 -7.32 9.14 -0.84
CA PHE A 107 -7.17 7.83 -0.21
C PHE A 107 -5.91 7.11 -0.72
N ILE A 108 -5.64 7.16 -2.02
CA ILE A 108 -4.44 6.57 -2.62
C ILE A 108 -3.18 7.26 -2.10
N THR A 109 -3.17 8.60 -2.08
CA THR A 109 -2.03 9.37 -1.57
C THR A 109 -1.81 9.16 -0.07
N ALA A 110 -2.88 9.04 0.72
CA ALA A 110 -2.78 8.70 2.14
C ALA A 110 -2.24 7.27 2.36
N GLY A 111 -2.73 6.28 1.60
CA GLY A 111 -2.28 4.89 1.67
C GLY A 111 -0.80 4.74 1.28
N ILE A 112 -0.39 5.32 0.15
CA ILE A 112 1.01 5.34 -0.30
C ILE A 112 1.89 6.16 0.66
N GLY A 113 1.40 7.32 1.11
CA GLY A 113 2.08 8.17 2.07
C GLY A 113 2.45 7.38 3.33
N PHE A 114 1.52 6.63 3.90
CA PHE A 114 1.82 5.80 5.06
C PHE A 114 2.96 4.80 4.83
N LYS A 115 3.03 4.15 3.66
CA LYS A 115 4.11 3.22 3.32
C LYS A 115 5.48 3.91 3.13
N LEU A 116 5.48 5.20 2.78
CA LEU A 116 6.70 6.01 2.57
C LEU A 116 7.14 6.77 3.84
N SER A 117 6.30 6.84 4.88
CA SER A 117 6.55 7.55 6.13
C SER A 117 6.94 9.05 6.04
N PRO A 118 6.40 9.88 5.12
CA PRO A 118 6.53 11.33 5.22
C PRO A 118 5.66 11.86 6.38
N ALA A 119 5.91 13.09 6.83
CA ALA A 119 4.98 13.77 7.72
C ALA A 119 3.64 14.04 6.99
N PRO A 120 2.47 13.80 7.64
CA PRO A 120 2.26 13.44 9.04
C PRO A 120 2.22 11.93 9.34
N SER A 121 2.32 11.04 8.36
CA SER A 121 2.11 9.58 8.47
C SER A 121 3.32 8.76 8.95
N HIS A 122 4.19 9.33 9.79
CA HIS A 122 5.45 8.72 10.25
C HIS A 122 5.38 8.15 11.68
N GLN A 123 4.20 8.08 12.29
CA GLN A 123 4.04 7.74 13.71
C GLN A 123 4.59 6.35 14.06
N TRP A 124 4.55 5.41 13.11
CA TRP A 124 5.03 4.04 13.31
C TRP A 124 6.55 3.90 13.15
N THR A 125 7.18 4.80 12.38
CA THR A 125 8.59 4.70 11.99
C THR A 125 9.56 4.66 13.18
N PRO A 126 9.52 5.55 14.20
CA PRO A 126 10.51 5.50 15.28
C PRO A 126 10.43 4.19 16.08
N ASP A 127 9.22 3.76 16.44
CA ASP A 127 8.98 2.56 17.24
C ASP A 127 9.43 1.28 16.52
N VAL A 128 9.18 1.19 15.21
CA VAL A 128 9.49 0.01 14.40
C VAL A 128 10.97 -0.09 14.05
N TYR A 129 11.68 1.04 13.97
CA TYR A 129 13.13 1.04 13.75
C TYR A 129 13.92 0.80 15.04
N GLU A 130 13.38 1.16 16.21
CA GLU A 130 14.01 0.90 17.51
C GLU A 130 13.79 -0.54 18.01
N GLY A 131 12.60 -1.10 17.79
CA GLY A 131 12.22 -2.43 18.28
C GLY A 131 12.74 -3.59 17.44
#